data_AF-A0A3D4PZ90-F1
#
_entry.id   AF-A0A3D4PZ90-F1
#
_cell.length_a   1.000
_cell.length_b   1.000
_cell.length_c   1.000
_cell.angle_alpha   90.00
_cell.angle_beta   90.00
_cell.angle_gamma   90.00
#
_symmetry.space_group_name_H-M   'P 1'
#
loop_
_entity.id
_entity.type
_entity.pdbx_description
1 polymer ?
#
loop_
_entity_poly.entity_id
_entity_poly.type
_entity_poly.pdbx_seq_one_letter_code
_entity_poly.pdbx_strand_id
1 'polypeptide(L)'
;MKDIIREKYQKLREDFAELNLLQRVVNDAFKREFEVLAEHEKSNDPSKIVSHEAFGFDNPFSGRLEKYAFRKTTIKTLKEITVSHKNTQYCWLIADAFEKFEKYLKFVYERLTTRKERDLKKILSYFSNNYDSLKKNEETNAFEVNLKIAVLLVEKLRHAIVHNQGKIEDLEIFTNKVINDSGINNNRDEHELFISQFFIENRVTLLESPIADGLLLQRYHNVYRHVASYLLSYAYLVNEVIVQPEESV
;
A
#
# COMPACT_ATOMS: atom_id res chain seq x y z
N MET A 1 24.59 18.67 8.08
CA MET A 1 23.34 18.56 7.30
C MET A 1 23.14 17.14 6.78
N LYS A 2 24.13 16.57 6.07
CA LYS A 2 24.11 15.20 5.56
C LYS A 2 23.88 14.15 6.65
N ASP A 3 24.54 14.28 7.81
CA ASP A 3 24.39 13.31 8.92
C ASP A 3 22.95 13.24 9.44
N ILE A 4 22.30 14.39 9.61
CA ILE A 4 20.90 14.44 10.06
C ILE A 4 19.96 13.79 9.03
N ILE A 5 20.22 13.98 7.74
CA ILE A 5 19.44 13.33 6.67
C ILE A 5 19.65 11.81 6.71
N ARG A 6 20.89 11.36 6.91
CA ARG A 6 21.24 9.94 7.07
C ARG A 6 20.54 9.32 8.29
N GLU A 7 20.52 10.01 9.43
CA GLU A 7 19.80 9.57 10.63
C GLU A 7 18.29 9.44 10.37
N LYS A 8 17.68 10.42 9.69
CA LYS A 8 16.25 10.36 9.35
C LYS A 8 15.93 9.24 8.36
N TYR A 9 16.82 8.97 7.41
CA TYR A 9 16.68 7.83 6.50
C TYR A 9 16.82 6.50 7.25
N GLN A 10 17.75 6.40 8.19
CA GLN A 10 17.90 5.20 9.00
C GLN A 10 16.64 4.94 9.86
N LYS A 11 16.07 6.00 10.45
CA LYS A 11 14.80 5.88 11.17
C LYS A 11 13.64 5.41 10.26
N LEU A 12 13.56 5.93 9.03
CA LEU A 12 12.58 5.45 8.06
C LEU A 12 12.73 3.94 7.79
N ARG A 13 13.95 3.44 7.66
CA ARG A 13 14.21 2.00 7.45
C ARG A 13 13.76 1.15 8.64
N GLU A 14 14.00 1.61 9.86
CA GLU A 14 13.53 0.95 11.08
C GLU A 14 12.00 0.89 11.11
N ASP A 15 11.34 2.00 10.79
CA ASP A 15 9.88 2.03 10.76
C ASP A 15 9.30 1.08 9.69
N PHE A 16 9.96 0.95 8.52
CA PHE A 16 9.58 -0.03 7.50
C PHE A 16 9.82 -1.48 7.95
N ALA A 17 10.84 -1.73 8.76
CA ALA A 17 11.07 -3.05 9.35
C ALA A 17 9.95 -3.43 10.32
N GLU A 18 9.50 -2.49 11.15
CA GLU A 18 8.34 -2.67 12.04
C GLU A 18 7.05 -2.95 11.24
N LEU A 19 6.79 -2.18 10.18
CA LEU A 19 5.64 -2.40 9.30
C LEU A 19 5.66 -3.78 8.62
N ASN A 20 6.84 -4.25 8.21
CA ASN A 20 6.99 -5.60 7.65
C ASN A 20 6.75 -6.69 8.72
N LEU A 21 7.14 -6.46 9.97
CA LEU A 21 6.81 -7.38 11.07
C LEU A 21 5.29 -7.43 11.30
N LEU A 22 4.62 -6.29 11.30
CA LEU A 22 3.16 -6.23 11.41
C LEU A 22 2.46 -6.97 10.26
N GLN A 23 2.94 -6.80 9.02
CA GLN A 23 2.42 -7.53 7.86
C GLN A 23 2.50 -9.06 8.04
N ARG A 24 3.59 -9.55 8.65
CA ARG A 24 3.75 -10.98 8.96
C ARG A 24 2.75 -11.44 10.01
N VAL A 25 2.58 -10.68 11.08
CA VAL A 25 1.59 -10.98 12.14
C VAL A 25 0.18 -11.08 11.54
N VAL A 26 -0.18 -10.14 10.66
CA VAL A 26 -1.46 -10.17 9.91
C VAL A 26 -1.57 -11.45 9.08
N ASN A 27 -0.53 -11.82 8.34
CA ASN A 27 -0.55 -13.01 7.50
C ASN A 27 -0.71 -14.30 8.33
N ASP A 28 0.02 -14.40 9.44
CA ASP A 28 -0.02 -15.58 10.30
C ASP A 28 -1.36 -15.69 11.02
N ALA A 29 -1.96 -14.56 11.43
CA ALA A 29 -3.32 -14.54 11.97
C ALA A 29 -4.35 -14.99 10.94
N PHE A 30 -4.25 -14.51 9.69
CA PHE A 30 -5.09 -14.95 8.59
C PHE A 30 -4.99 -16.46 8.37
N LYS A 31 -3.77 -17.01 8.29
CA LYS A 31 -3.56 -18.45 8.04
C LYS A 31 -4.21 -19.31 9.12
N ARG A 32 -4.00 -18.98 10.40
CA ARG A 32 -4.62 -19.70 11.52
C ARG A 32 -6.14 -19.71 11.43
N GLU A 33 -6.74 -18.54 11.18
CA GLU A 33 -8.20 -18.44 11.04
C GLU A 33 -8.70 -19.23 9.83
N PHE A 34 -8.01 -19.15 8.70
CA PHE A 34 -8.40 -19.85 7.48
C PHE A 34 -8.28 -21.37 7.60
N GLU A 35 -7.27 -21.87 8.33
CA GLU A 35 -7.10 -23.28 8.65
C GLU A 35 -8.27 -23.80 9.48
N VAL A 36 -8.67 -23.09 10.54
CA VAL A 36 -9.84 -23.43 11.37
C VAL A 36 -11.12 -23.47 10.54
N LEU A 37 -11.34 -22.46 9.69
CA LEU A 37 -12.51 -22.42 8.81
C LEU A 37 -12.51 -23.54 7.77
N ALA A 38 -11.33 -23.92 7.25
CA ALA A 38 -11.19 -25.03 6.31
C ALA A 38 -11.45 -26.39 6.97
N GLU A 39 -11.03 -26.59 8.22
CA GLU A 39 -11.34 -27.79 8.99
C GLU A 39 -12.84 -27.93 9.25
N HIS A 40 -13.51 -26.84 9.61
CA HIS A 40 -14.96 -26.83 9.80
C HIS A 40 -15.73 -27.19 8.52
N GLU A 41 -15.24 -26.77 7.36
CA GLU A 41 -15.85 -27.05 6.06
C GLU A 41 -15.71 -28.53 5.63
N LYS A 42 -14.64 -29.23 6.04
CA LYS A 42 -14.53 -30.68 5.78
C LYS A 42 -15.65 -31.50 6.42
N SER A 43 -16.19 -31.00 7.53
CA SER A 43 -17.22 -31.68 8.33
C SER A 43 -18.62 -31.08 8.16
N ASN A 44 -18.78 -29.98 7.42
CA ASN A 44 -20.04 -29.25 7.30
C ASN A 44 -20.20 -28.63 5.91
N ASP A 45 -21.45 -28.53 5.44
CA ASP A 45 -21.77 -27.76 4.23
C ASP A 45 -21.32 -26.28 4.39
N PRO A 46 -20.53 -25.70 3.46
CA PRO A 46 -20.08 -24.32 3.50
C PRO A 46 -21.21 -23.28 3.61
N SER A 47 -22.42 -23.63 3.14
CA SER A 47 -23.62 -22.80 3.19
C SER A 47 -24.40 -22.91 4.51
N LYS A 48 -24.00 -23.83 5.39
CA LYS A 48 -24.60 -24.01 6.71
C LYS A 48 -24.39 -22.75 7.54
N ILE A 49 -25.48 -22.30 8.17
CA ILE A 49 -25.42 -21.17 9.11
C ILE A 49 -24.68 -21.63 10.37
N VAL A 50 -23.59 -20.93 10.68
CA VAL A 50 -22.73 -21.20 11.85
C VAL A 50 -22.89 -20.18 12.96
N SER A 51 -23.42 -18.98 12.66
CA SER A 51 -23.69 -17.94 13.66
C SER A 51 -25.00 -17.21 13.37
N HIS A 52 -25.68 -16.80 14.44
CA HIS A 52 -26.81 -15.87 14.43
C HIS A 52 -26.47 -14.71 15.37
N GLU A 53 -26.21 -13.54 14.80
CA GLU A 53 -25.82 -12.35 15.55
C GLU A 53 -26.93 -11.31 15.51
N ALA A 54 -27.24 -10.76 16.69
CA ALA A 54 -28.11 -9.60 16.83
C ALA A 54 -27.24 -8.40 17.20
N PHE A 55 -27.19 -7.40 16.32
CA PHE A 55 -26.50 -6.14 16.58
C PHE A 55 -27.48 -5.15 17.19
N GLY A 56 -27.03 -4.50 18.26
CA GLY A 56 -27.77 -3.43 18.92
C GLY A 56 -26.89 -2.26 19.29
N PHE A 57 -27.52 -1.16 19.68
CA PHE A 57 -26.87 0.00 20.25
C PHE A 57 -27.57 0.38 21.55
N ASP A 58 -26.82 0.96 22.48
CA ASP A 58 -27.40 1.52 23.69
C ASP A 58 -28.11 2.82 23.31
N ASN A 59 -29.45 2.82 23.39
CA ASN A 59 -30.22 4.00 23.07
C ASN A 59 -29.96 5.09 24.12
N PRO A 60 -29.47 6.28 23.72
CA PRO A 60 -29.06 7.34 24.65
C PRO A 60 -30.22 8.00 25.40
N PHE A 61 -31.46 7.82 24.92
CA PHE A 61 -32.67 8.38 25.52
C PHE A 61 -33.40 7.39 26.42
N SER A 62 -33.44 6.11 26.02
CA SER A 62 -34.15 5.07 26.78
C SER A 62 -33.24 4.31 27.75
N GLY A 63 -31.92 4.38 27.58
CA GLY A 63 -30.94 3.61 28.35
C GLY A 63 -31.01 2.10 28.11
N ARG A 64 -31.70 1.66 27.06
CA ARG A 64 -31.91 0.24 26.73
C ARG A 64 -31.19 -0.13 25.45
N LEU A 65 -30.77 -1.39 25.37
CA LEU A 65 -30.24 -1.97 24.15
C LEU A 65 -31.35 -2.08 23.10
N GLU A 66 -31.20 -1.35 22.00
CA GLU A 66 -32.08 -1.45 20.83
C GLU A 66 -31.38 -2.21 19.71
N LYS A 67 -32.00 -3.31 19.26
CA LYS A 67 -31.49 -4.14 18.17
C LYS A 67 -31.81 -3.47 16.84
N TYR A 68 -30.81 -3.31 15.97
CA TYR A 68 -30.98 -2.70 14.64
C TYR A 68 -30.69 -3.65 13.48
N ALA A 69 -30.03 -4.79 13.72
CA ALA A 69 -29.78 -5.77 12.68
C ALA A 69 -29.67 -7.20 13.23
N PHE A 70 -30.04 -8.16 12.38
CA PHE A 70 -29.82 -9.58 12.61
C PHE A 70 -29.06 -10.14 11.41
N ARG A 71 -27.95 -10.82 11.66
CA ARG A 71 -27.15 -11.44 10.61
C ARG A 71 -27.03 -12.94 10.86
N LYS A 72 -27.16 -13.69 9.77
CA LYS A 72 -26.84 -15.11 9.70
C LYS A 72 -25.54 -15.23 8.95
N THR A 73 -24.59 -15.98 9.49
CA THR A 73 -23.26 -16.10 8.91
C THR A 73 -23.01 -17.56 8.55
N THR A 74 -22.47 -17.77 7.35
CA THR A 74 -22.04 -19.08 6.85
C THR A 74 -20.52 -19.20 6.88
N ILE A 75 -19.97 -20.41 6.75
CA ILE A 75 -18.51 -20.60 6.64
C ILE A 75 -17.96 -19.85 5.42
N LYS A 76 -18.69 -19.89 4.28
CA LYS A 76 -18.33 -19.15 3.08
C LYS A 76 -18.22 -17.63 3.37
N THR A 77 -19.22 -17.06 4.02
CA THR A 77 -19.22 -15.64 4.39
C THR A 77 -18.07 -15.29 5.33
N LEU A 78 -17.75 -16.14 6.31
CA LEU A 78 -16.59 -15.92 7.19
C LEU A 78 -15.29 -15.89 6.41
N LYS A 79 -15.06 -16.82 5.48
CA LYS A 79 -13.85 -16.82 4.63
C LYS A 79 -13.73 -15.55 3.80
N GLU A 80 -14.82 -15.11 3.17
CA GLU A 80 -14.86 -13.85 2.40
C GLU A 80 -14.50 -12.64 3.27
N ILE A 81 -15.09 -12.55 4.46
CA ILE A 81 -14.78 -11.47 5.43
C ILE A 81 -13.32 -11.56 5.88
N THR A 82 -12.80 -12.75 6.16
CA THR A 82 -11.41 -12.96 6.58
C THR A 82 -10.39 -12.54 5.51
N VAL A 83 -10.65 -12.85 4.24
CA VAL A 83 -9.84 -12.35 3.10
C VAL A 83 -9.93 -10.83 3.00
N SER A 84 -11.14 -10.28 3.04
CA SER A 84 -11.34 -8.82 3.00
C SER A 84 -10.63 -8.11 4.16
N HIS A 85 -10.67 -8.69 5.35
CA HIS A 85 -10.05 -8.12 6.54
C HIS A 85 -8.52 -8.12 6.44
N LYS A 86 -7.92 -9.21 5.94
CA LYS A 86 -6.47 -9.25 5.64
C LYS A 86 -6.09 -8.13 4.68
N ASN A 87 -6.83 -7.96 3.59
CA ASN A 87 -6.55 -6.90 2.60
C ASN A 87 -6.67 -5.50 3.22
N THR A 88 -7.70 -5.26 4.02
CA THR A 88 -7.88 -3.99 4.75
C THR A 88 -6.68 -3.70 5.66
N GLN A 89 -6.19 -4.69 6.39
CA GLN A 89 -5.01 -4.53 7.25
C GLN A 89 -3.76 -4.19 6.42
N TYR A 90 -3.53 -4.85 5.27
CA TYR A 90 -2.43 -4.49 4.38
C TYR A 90 -2.55 -3.08 3.80
N CYS A 91 -3.77 -2.65 3.45
CA CYS A 91 -4.03 -1.29 3.00
C CYS A 91 -3.66 -0.25 4.07
N TRP A 92 -4.05 -0.48 5.32
CA TRP A 92 -3.69 0.41 6.42
C TRP A 92 -2.18 0.46 6.68
N LEU A 93 -1.49 -0.67 6.56
CA LEU A 93 -0.02 -0.71 6.68
C LEU A 93 0.66 0.10 5.57
N ILE A 94 0.18 0.05 4.31
CA ILE A 94 0.69 0.90 3.23
C ILE A 94 0.37 2.39 3.46
N ALA A 95 -0.81 2.71 4.00
CA ALA A 95 -1.14 4.08 4.34
C ALA A 95 -0.16 4.64 5.40
N ASP A 96 0.18 3.87 6.43
CA ASP A 96 1.19 4.27 7.42
C ASP A 96 2.60 4.34 6.79
N ALA A 97 3.00 3.36 5.98
CA ALA A 97 4.27 3.38 5.25
C ALA A 97 4.44 4.66 4.43
N PHE A 98 3.39 5.06 3.72
CA PHE A 98 3.37 6.29 2.93
C PHE A 98 3.50 7.53 3.81
N GLU A 99 2.81 7.60 4.94
CA GLU A 99 2.93 8.75 5.85
C GLU A 99 4.35 8.92 6.41
N LYS A 100 5.05 7.82 6.72
CA LYS A 100 6.45 7.87 7.17
C LYS A 100 7.39 8.28 6.05
N PHE A 101 7.19 7.72 4.85
CA PHE A 101 7.93 8.11 3.65
C PHE A 101 7.76 9.59 3.30
N GLU A 102 6.52 10.08 3.31
CA GLU A 102 6.21 11.48 2.97
C GLU A 102 6.81 12.44 3.98
N LYS A 103 6.77 12.10 5.28
CA LYS A 103 7.46 12.86 6.34
C LYS A 103 8.96 12.95 6.08
N TYR A 104 9.60 11.86 5.66
CA TYR A 104 11.01 11.86 5.29
C TYR A 104 11.29 12.77 4.09
N LEU A 105 10.56 12.64 2.98
CA LEU A 105 10.77 13.48 1.80
C LEU A 105 10.55 14.96 2.07
N LYS A 106 9.47 15.30 2.80
CA LYS A 106 9.20 16.68 3.22
C LYS A 106 10.32 17.25 4.08
N PHE A 107 10.84 16.45 5.02
CA PHE A 107 11.97 16.85 5.86
C PHE A 107 13.21 17.16 5.01
N VAL A 108 13.57 16.28 4.08
CA VAL A 108 14.72 16.48 3.20
C VAL A 108 14.55 17.72 2.32
N TYR A 109 13.38 17.86 1.69
CA TYR A 109 13.04 19.01 0.84
C TYR A 109 13.13 20.33 1.62
N GLU A 110 12.55 20.40 2.82
CA GLU A 110 12.60 21.59 3.67
C GLU A 110 14.04 21.93 4.07
N ARG A 111 14.87 20.90 4.32
CA ARG A 111 16.27 21.12 4.68
C ARG A 111 17.11 21.69 3.55
N LEU A 112 16.84 21.30 2.31
CA LEU A 112 17.55 21.77 1.13
C LEU A 112 17.06 23.14 0.64
N THR A 113 15.75 23.37 0.69
CA THR A 113 15.14 24.58 0.09
C THR A 113 14.84 25.67 1.10
N THR A 114 14.86 25.36 2.40
CA THR A 114 14.35 26.21 3.50
C THR A 114 12.86 26.56 3.39
N ARG A 115 12.11 25.86 2.53
CA ARG A 115 10.69 26.07 2.28
C ARG A 115 9.88 24.82 2.64
N LYS A 116 8.66 25.04 3.10
CA LYS A 116 7.67 23.97 3.29
C LYS A 116 6.88 23.78 2.01
N GLU A 117 6.75 22.54 1.56
CA GLU A 117 5.87 22.15 0.47
C GLU A 117 4.98 21.00 0.94
N ARG A 118 3.69 21.07 0.60
CA ARG A 118 2.71 20.05 0.95
C ARG A 118 2.45 19.11 -0.21
N ASP A 119 2.58 19.60 -1.43
CA ASP A 119 2.30 18.88 -2.65
C ASP A 119 3.48 17.96 -3.01
N LEU A 120 3.25 16.65 -2.90
CA LEU A 120 4.25 15.63 -3.19
C LEU A 120 4.75 15.75 -4.65
N LYS A 121 3.87 16.06 -5.61
CA LYS A 121 4.25 16.22 -7.02
C LYS A 121 5.37 17.24 -7.20
N LYS A 122 5.30 18.36 -6.47
CA LYS A 122 6.31 19.42 -6.53
C LYS A 122 7.62 19.00 -5.87
N ILE A 123 7.53 18.27 -4.75
CA ILE A 123 8.71 17.72 -4.06
C ILE A 123 9.44 16.72 -4.97
N LEU A 124 8.72 15.78 -5.58
CA LEU A 124 9.30 14.81 -6.51
C LEU A 124 9.94 15.52 -7.71
N SER A 125 9.21 16.47 -8.32
CA SER A 125 9.73 17.23 -9.46
C SER A 125 10.95 18.08 -9.11
N TYR A 126 11.05 18.60 -7.88
CA TYR A 126 12.27 19.24 -7.39
C TYR A 126 13.46 18.27 -7.42
N PHE A 127 13.31 17.05 -6.89
CA PHE A 127 14.39 16.08 -6.90
C PHE A 127 14.78 15.66 -8.32
N SER A 128 13.82 15.30 -9.17
CA SER A 128 14.12 14.90 -10.56
C SER A 128 14.79 16.02 -11.37
N ASN A 129 14.48 17.29 -11.10
CA ASN A 129 15.04 18.43 -11.84
C ASN A 129 16.40 18.90 -11.33
N ASN A 130 16.76 18.61 -10.07
CA ASN A 130 18.02 19.06 -9.47
C ASN A 130 19.09 17.97 -9.41
N TYR A 131 18.72 16.70 -9.64
CA TYR A 131 19.63 15.55 -9.52
C TYR A 131 19.44 14.60 -10.71
N ASP A 132 20.31 14.75 -11.73
CA ASP A 132 20.23 13.94 -12.96
C ASP A 132 20.38 12.43 -12.72
N SER A 133 21.27 12.04 -11.80
CA SER A 133 21.45 10.63 -11.41
C SER A 133 20.19 10.04 -10.78
N LEU A 134 19.47 10.83 -9.98
CA LEU A 134 18.18 10.42 -9.42
C LEU A 134 17.16 10.24 -10.54
N LYS A 135 17.01 11.22 -11.44
CA LYS A 135 16.07 11.14 -12.57
C LYS A 135 16.34 9.92 -13.45
N LYS A 136 17.61 9.65 -13.76
CA LYS A 136 18.01 8.46 -14.53
C LYS A 136 17.61 7.17 -13.81
N ASN A 137 17.84 7.09 -12.50
CA ASN A 137 17.50 5.90 -11.70
C ASN A 137 15.99 5.79 -11.40
N GLU A 138 15.22 6.87 -11.47
CA GLU A 138 13.75 6.81 -11.45
C GLU A 138 13.22 6.08 -12.66
N GLU A 139 13.80 6.32 -13.85
CA GLU A 139 13.40 5.73 -15.13
C GLU A 139 13.99 4.34 -15.35
N THR A 140 15.29 4.18 -15.06
CA THR A 140 16.03 2.93 -15.30
C THR A 140 16.36 2.26 -13.98
N ASN A 141 15.54 1.29 -13.58
CA ASN A 141 15.71 0.53 -12.34
C ASN A 141 15.21 -0.91 -12.48
N ALA A 142 15.56 -1.74 -11.50
CA ALA A 142 15.23 -3.16 -11.50
C ALA A 142 13.74 -3.49 -11.33
N PHE A 143 12.89 -2.50 -11.03
CA PHE A 143 11.44 -2.72 -10.97
C PHE A 143 10.77 -2.56 -12.34
N GLU A 144 11.49 -2.08 -13.36
CA GLU A 144 10.95 -1.84 -14.71
C GLU A 144 9.71 -0.94 -14.70
N VAL A 145 9.61 -0.07 -13.69
CA VAL A 145 8.57 0.96 -13.58
C VAL A 145 9.22 2.28 -13.20
N ASN A 146 8.68 3.37 -13.71
CA ASN A 146 9.11 4.69 -13.27
C ASN A 146 8.75 4.90 -11.79
N LEU A 147 9.76 5.09 -10.94
CA LEU A 147 9.54 5.19 -9.49
C LEU A 147 8.70 6.42 -9.09
N LYS A 148 8.73 7.50 -9.87
CA LYS A 148 7.88 8.67 -9.62
C LYS A 148 6.40 8.34 -9.83
N ILE A 149 6.08 7.56 -10.87
CA ILE A 149 4.72 7.04 -11.10
C ILE A 149 4.32 6.12 -9.95
N ALA A 150 5.20 5.20 -9.55
CA ALA A 150 4.91 4.27 -8.46
C ALA A 150 4.63 5.01 -7.14
N VAL A 151 5.42 6.02 -6.78
CA VAL A 151 5.20 6.83 -5.58
C VAL A 151 3.87 7.59 -5.63
N LEU A 152 3.53 8.19 -6.77
CA LEU A 152 2.25 8.91 -6.93
C LEU A 152 1.05 7.97 -6.93
N LEU A 153 1.19 6.78 -7.49
CA LEU A 153 0.19 5.72 -7.34
C LEU A 153 -0.06 5.46 -5.85
N VAL A 154 0.99 5.24 -5.05
CA VAL A 154 0.83 4.98 -3.61
C VAL A 154 0.18 6.15 -2.86
N GLU A 155 0.48 7.40 -3.23
CA GLU A 155 -0.23 8.57 -2.71
C GLU A 155 -1.74 8.48 -2.98
N LYS A 156 -2.15 8.16 -4.22
CA LYS A 156 -3.57 8.05 -4.58
C LYS A 156 -4.23 6.83 -3.94
N LEU A 157 -3.52 5.71 -3.82
CA LEU A 157 -3.98 4.54 -3.07
C LEU A 157 -4.24 4.93 -1.61
N ARG A 158 -3.31 5.63 -0.95
CA ARG A 158 -3.48 6.11 0.43
C ARG A 158 -4.72 6.98 0.55
N HIS A 159 -4.98 7.88 -0.40
CA HIS A 159 -6.20 8.68 -0.41
C HIS A 159 -7.47 7.82 -0.49
N ALA A 160 -7.52 6.84 -1.40
CA ALA A 160 -8.64 5.91 -1.52
C ALA A 160 -8.82 5.04 -0.26
N ILE A 161 -7.73 4.57 0.34
CA ILE A 161 -7.73 3.75 1.57
C ILE A 161 -8.32 4.53 2.74
N VAL A 162 -7.80 5.74 3.00
CA VAL A 162 -8.19 6.54 4.16
C VAL A 162 -9.61 7.10 4.04
N HIS A 163 -10.02 7.53 2.86
CA HIS A 163 -11.31 8.20 2.69
C HIS A 163 -12.45 7.26 2.26
N ASN A 164 -12.13 6.23 1.48
CA ASN A 164 -13.14 5.36 0.85
C ASN A 164 -12.89 3.87 1.12
N GLN A 165 -12.13 3.52 2.16
CA GLN A 165 -11.81 2.13 2.51
C GLN A 165 -11.20 1.34 1.34
N GLY A 166 -10.42 2.01 0.50
CA GLY A 166 -9.75 1.44 -0.67
C GLY A 166 -10.66 1.26 -1.87
N LYS A 167 -11.89 1.80 -1.87
CA LYS A 167 -12.76 1.79 -3.04
C LYS A 167 -12.52 3.04 -3.90
N ILE A 168 -12.45 2.84 -5.21
CA ILE A 168 -12.45 3.92 -6.20
C ILE A 168 -13.76 3.89 -6.99
N GLU A 169 -14.15 5.03 -7.53
CA GLU A 169 -15.35 5.14 -8.36
C GLU A 169 -15.09 4.58 -9.76
N ASP A 170 -13.99 5.03 -10.36
CA ASP A 170 -13.62 4.73 -11.74
C ASP A 170 -12.10 4.56 -11.87
N LEU A 171 -11.67 3.42 -12.43
CA LEU A 171 -10.27 3.08 -12.60
C LEU A 171 -9.58 3.93 -13.66
N GLU A 172 -10.27 4.31 -14.73
CA GLU A 172 -9.73 5.14 -15.80
C GLU A 172 -9.46 6.55 -15.29
N ILE A 173 -10.41 7.15 -14.57
CA ILE A 173 -10.25 8.47 -13.94
C ILE A 173 -9.09 8.44 -12.94
N PHE A 174 -9.01 7.40 -12.11
CA PHE A 174 -7.93 7.24 -11.14
C PHE A 174 -6.57 7.15 -11.83
N THR A 175 -6.46 6.32 -12.87
CA THR A 175 -5.23 6.07 -13.63
C THR A 175 -4.76 7.33 -14.35
N ASN A 176 -5.68 8.03 -15.02
CA ASN A 176 -5.43 9.33 -15.64
C ASN A 176 -4.84 10.34 -14.65
N LYS A 177 -5.38 10.38 -13.43
CA LYS A 177 -4.89 11.29 -12.39
C LYS A 177 -3.45 10.97 -11.99
N VAL A 178 -3.10 9.69 -11.81
CA VAL A 178 -1.73 9.27 -11.46
C VAL A 178 -0.73 9.66 -12.56
N ILE A 179 -1.06 9.34 -13.82
CA ILE A 179 -0.19 9.62 -14.97
C ILE A 179 -0.02 11.13 -15.16
N ASN A 180 -1.11 11.90 -15.14
CA ASN A 180 -1.07 13.37 -15.28
C ASN A 180 -0.30 14.05 -14.14
N ASP A 181 -0.42 13.54 -12.91
CA ASP A 181 0.33 14.08 -11.77
C ASP A 181 1.83 13.78 -11.88
N SER A 182 2.22 12.68 -12.54
CA SER A 182 3.64 12.33 -12.72
C SER A 182 4.37 13.24 -13.72
N GLY A 183 3.65 13.73 -14.73
CA GLY A 183 4.22 14.45 -15.87
C GLY A 183 4.94 13.55 -16.88
N ILE A 184 4.76 12.22 -16.77
CA ILE A 184 5.39 11.19 -17.60
C ILE A 184 4.30 10.60 -18.50
N ASN A 185 4.35 10.94 -19.79
CA ASN A 185 3.30 10.57 -20.76
C ASN A 185 3.78 9.54 -21.79
N ASN A 186 5.05 9.14 -21.76
CA ASN A 186 5.54 8.02 -22.56
C ASN A 186 4.98 6.70 -22.03
N ASN A 187 4.96 5.66 -22.86
CA ASN A 187 4.60 4.29 -22.49
C ASN A 187 3.31 4.18 -21.66
N ARG A 188 2.30 4.97 -22.04
CA ARG A 188 1.05 5.09 -21.30
C ARG A 188 0.42 3.72 -21.01
N ASP A 189 0.35 2.86 -22.02
CA ASP A 189 -0.24 1.52 -21.89
C ASP A 189 0.45 0.66 -20.82
N GLU A 190 1.78 0.77 -20.69
CA GLU A 190 2.55 0.08 -19.65
C GLU A 190 2.21 0.62 -18.26
N HIS A 191 2.03 1.93 -18.13
CA HIS A 191 1.63 2.57 -16.87
C HIS A 191 0.20 2.21 -16.47
N GLU A 192 -0.72 2.14 -17.43
CA GLU A 192 -2.09 1.69 -17.20
C GLU A 192 -2.13 0.23 -16.73
N LEU A 193 -1.38 -0.65 -17.39
CA LEU A 193 -1.24 -2.05 -16.99
C LEU A 193 -0.67 -2.15 -15.56
N PHE A 194 0.42 -1.42 -15.29
CA PHE A 194 1.02 -1.35 -13.96
C PHE A 194 0.04 -0.88 -12.88
N ILE A 195 -0.78 0.13 -13.14
CA ILE A 195 -1.73 0.66 -12.14
C ILE A 195 -2.89 -0.33 -11.92
N SER A 196 -3.38 -0.95 -13.00
CA SER A 196 -4.53 -1.86 -12.95
C SER A 196 -4.32 -3.08 -12.05
N GLN A 197 -3.08 -3.56 -11.91
CA GLN A 197 -2.76 -4.76 -11.10
C GLN A 197 -3.10 -4.62 -9.61
N PHE A 198 -3.27 -3.39 -9.12
CA PHE A 198 -3.59 -3.11 -7.72
C PHE A 198 -5.09 -3.05 -7.44
N PHE A 199 -5.95 -3.37 -8.42
CA PHE A 199 -7.39 -3.26 -8.30
C PHE A 199 -8.10 -4.56 -8.68
N ILE A 200 -9.08 -4.93 -7.86
CA ILE A 200 -10.09 -5.95 -8.18
C ILE A 200 -11.44 -5.32 -7.91
N GLU A 201 -12.34 -5.30 -8.91
CA GLU A 201 -13.68 -4.71 -8.78
C GLU A 201 -13.67 -3.27 -8.20
N ASN A 202 -12.77 -2.43 -8.71
CA ASN A 202 -12.56 -1.05 -8.24
C ASN A 202 -12.19 -0.93 -6.74
N ARG A 203 -11.61 -1.98 -6.16
CA ARG A 203 -11.07 -1.99 -4.80
C ARG A 203 -9.58 -2.29 -4.82
N VAL A 204 -8.83 -1.48 -4.09
CA VAL A 204 -7.40 -1.67 -3.85
C VAL A 204 -7.16 -3.05 -3.24
N THR A 205 -6.31 -3.84 -3.88
CA THR A 205 -5.93 -5.19 -3.44
C THR A 205 -4.43 -5.31 -3.34
N LEU A 206 -3.95 -5.67 -2.15
CA LEU A 206 -2.53 -5.85 -1.83
C LEU A 206 -2.20 -7.27 -1.38
N LEU A 207 -3.15 -8.20 -1.56
CA LEU A 207 -3.00 -9.60 -1.23
C LEU A 207 -1.99 -10.29 -2.15
N GLU A 208 -1.43 -11.38 -1.68
CA GLU A 208 -0.45 -12.15 -2.44
C GLU A 208 -1.11 -12.83 -3.64
N SER A 209 -0.50 -12.66 -4.82
CA SER A 209 -1.02 -13.22 -6.08
C SER A 209 -0.22 -14.46 -6.50
N PRO A 210 -0.84 -15.55 -6.93
CA PRO A 210 -0.12 -16.77 -7.32
C PRO A 210 0.77 -16.50 -8.53
N ILE A 211 1.98 -17.08 -8.53
CA ILE A 211 2.89 -17.05 -9.67
C ILE A 211 2.57 -18.23 -10.57
N ALA A 212 2.15 -17.96 -11.80
CA ALA A 212 1.96 -18.99 -12.83
C ALA A 212 3.31 -19.32 -13.50
N ASP A 213 4.16 -20.07 -12.81
CA ASP A 213 5.51 -20.43 -13.29
C ASP A 213 5.70 -21.94 -13.58
N GLY A 214 4.63 -22.73 -13.42
CA GLY A 214 4.65 -24.17 -13.70
C GLY A 214 5.45 -25.01 -12.68
N LEU A 215 5.86 -24.45 -11.54
CA LEU A 215 6.59 -25.20 -10.51
C LEU A 215 5.64 -26.01 -9.60
N LEU A 216 6.19 -27.10 -9.02
CA LEU A 216 5.48 -27.98 -8.07
C LEU A 216 5.06 -27.27 -6.77
N LEU A 217 5.80 -26.24 -6.37
CA LEU A 217 5.50 -25.42 -5.19
C LEU A 217 4.83 -24.13 -5.64
N GLN A 218 3.61 -23.87 -5.18
CA GLN A 218 2.92 -22.61 -5.42
C GLN A 218 3.69 -21.46 -4.77
N ARG A 219 4.22 -20.56 -5.61
CA ARG A 219 4.82 -19.30 -5.17
C ARG A 219 3.79 -18.19 -5.29
N TYR A 220 3.95 -17.14 -4.49
CA TYR A 220 3.09 -15.97 -4.54
C TYR A 220 3.92 -14.68 -4.62
N HIS A 221 3.48 -13.73 -5.45
CA HIS A 221 3.95 -12.35 -5.46
C HIS A 221 3.40 -11.63 -4.22
N ASN A 222 4.27 -11.14 -3.36
CA ASN A 222 3.88 -10.32 -2.21
C ASN A 222 3.69 -8.87 -2.67
N VAL A 223 2.46 -8.54 -3.10
CA VAL A 223 2.10 -7.23 -3.65
C VAL A 223 2.39 -6.11 -2.64
N TYR A 224 2.00 -6.28 -1.37
CA TYR A 224 2.34 -5.35 -0.30
C TYR A 224 3.84 -5.01 -0.25
N ARG A 225 4.71 -6.04 -0.27
CA ARG A 225 6.16 -5.86 -0.20
C ARG A 225 6.67 -5.05 -1.39
N HIS A 226 6.16 -5.29 -2.60
CA HIS A 226 6.54 -4.52 -3.79
C HIS A 226 6.16 -3.04 -3.64
N VAL A 227 4.94 -2.75 -3.18
CA VAL A 227 4.46 -1.37 -2.97
C VAL A 227 5.31 -0.64 -1.93
N ALA A 228 5.59 -1.27 -0.78
CA ALA A 228 6.49 -0.71 0.22
C ALA A 228 7.91 -0.50 -0.32
N SER A 229 8.38 -1.40 -1.19
CA SER A 229 9.71 -1.30 -1.80
C SER A 229 9.83 -0.10 -2.73
N TYR A 230 8.77 0.32 -3.44
CA TYR A 230 8.82 1.54 -4.27
C TYR A 230 9.09 2.79 -3.42
N LEU A 231 8.40 2.92 -2.29
CA LEU A 231 8.60 4.04 -1.36
C LEU A 231 10.03 4.06 -0.80
N LEU A 232 10.48 2.92 -0.31
CA LEU A 232 11.81 2.82 0.31
C LEU A 232 12.93 3.01 -0.72
N SER A 233 12.75 2.52 -1.95
CA SER A 233 13.71 2.68 -3.04
C SER A 233 13.82 4.13 -3.48
N TYR A 234 12.69 4.84 -3.58
CA TYR A 234 12.74 6.28 -3.88
C TYR A 234 13.44 7.07 -2.75
N ALA A 235 13.13 6.76 -1.49
CA ALA A 235 13.80 7.37 -0.35
C ALA A 235 15.31 7.07 -0.33
N TYR A 236 15.70 5.85 -0.72
CA TYR A 236 17.10 5.47 -0.90
C TYR A 236 17.78 6.34 -1.96
N LEU A 237 17.19 6.49 -3.15
CA LEU A 237 17.76 7.34 -4.21
C LEU A 237 17.98 8.78 -3.74
N VAL A 238 16.99 9.36 -3.05
CA VAL A 238 17.10 10.70 -2.46
C VAL A 238 18.24 10.77 -1.43
N ASN A 239 18.34 9.76 -0.55
CA ASN A 239 19.42 9.71 0.43
C ASN A 239 20.79 9.64 -0.24
N GLU A 240 20.96 8.78 -1.25
CA GLU A 240 22.24 8.59 -1.94
C GLU A 240 22.70 9.87 -2.61
N VAL A 241 21.87 10.53 -3.44
CA VAL A 241 22.30 11.72 -4.19
C VAL A 241 22.63 12.93 -3.30
N ILE A 242 22.11 12.97 -2.06
CA ILE A 242 22.35 14.06 -1.12
C ILE A 242 23.53 13.76 -0.19
N VAL A 243 23.60 12.54 0.33
CA VAL A 243 24.56 12.14 1.36
C VAL A 243 25.85 11.64 0.74
N GLN A 244 25.76 10.89 -0.36
CA GLN A 244 26.87 10.35 -1.14
C GLN A 244 26.79 10.86 -2.59
N PRO A 245 26.89 12.18 -2.85
CA PRO A 245 27.01 12.64 -4.22
C PRO A 245 28.25 11.97 -4.81
N GLU A 246 28.06 11.21 -5.89
CA GLU A 246 29.15 10.56 -6.62
C GLU A 246 30.29 11.57 -6.77
N GLU A 247 31.47 11.21 -6.24
CA GLU A 247 32.70 11.85 -6.67
C GLU A 247 32.78 11.57 -8.17
N SER A 248 32.61 12.63 -8.96
CA SER A 248 32.80 12.65 -10.40
C SER A 248 34.05 11.85 -10.78
N VAL A 249 33.86 10.69 -11.41
CA VAL A 249 34.89 10.00 -12.20
C VAL A 249 34.75 10.43 -13.64
#